data_AF-O62260-F1
#
_entry.id   AF-O62260-F1
#
_cell.length_a   1.000
_cell.length_b   1.000
_cell.length_c   1.000
_cell.angle_alpha   90.00
_cell.angle_beta   90.00
_cell.angle_gamma   90.00
#
_symmetry.space_group_name_H-M   'P 1'
#
loop_
_entity.id
_entity.type
_entity.pdbx_description
1 polymer ?
#
loop_
_entity_poly.entity_id
_entity_poly.type
_entity_poly.pdbx_seq_one_letter_code
_entity_poly.pdbx_strand_id
1 'polypeptide(L)'
;MLRRSSRHADQRKNGAQLRAEEEANKVKLRLTAENEKLKSEVEKLKKDHEELSRVTLKVNTEFTIQESHMARLLRENMSLKEQLNDFSFKLRFRDDMSRVEEQVKKEQGVTDGYRRRVNQLTEFHVKSQEEQRGEPFPWRTCEICACKFEGETMDQTPRVLGCGHTMCMGCVQKIVGQGYIKCPFCRIVTKIGTTPLNNLPKNYIVLNM
;
A
#
# COMPACT_ATOMS: atom_id res chain seq x y z
N MET A 1 72.67 -71.63 73.49
CA MET A 1 71.22 -71.42 73.25
C MET A 1 70.85 -70.73 71.92
N LEU A 2 71.78 -70.41 71.01
CA LEU A 2 71.52 -69.55 69.83
C LEU A 2 70.66 -70.17 68.69
N ARG A 3 70.60 -71.51 68.52
CA ARG A 3 69.95 -72.14 67.35
C ARG A 3 68.41 -72.15 67.37
N ARG A 4 67.76 -72.11 68.54
CA ARG A 4 66.28 -72.04 68.64
C ARG A 4 65.72 -70.68 68.22
N SER A 5 66.51 -69.60 68.37
CA SER A 5 66.08 -68.24 68.02
C SER A 5 65.97 -68.04 66.50
N SER A 6 66.90 -68.61 65.72
CA SER A 6 66.90 -68.49 64.25
C SER A 6 65.68 -69.14 63.58
N ARG A 7 65.33 -70.39 63.94
CA ARG A 7 64.18 -71.08 63.34
C ARG A 7 62.85 -70.37 63.64
N HIS A 8 62.69 -69.80 64.83
CA HIS A 8 61.52 -68.99 65.15
C HIS A 8 61.50 -67.65 64.40
N ALA A 9 62.66 -67.03 64.15
CA ALA A 9 62.75 -65.82 63.34
C ALA A 9 62.36 -66.09 61.88
N ASP A 10 62.82 -67.21 61.29
CA ASP A 10 62.49 -67.58 59.90
C ASP A 10 61.02 -67.97 59.73
N GLN A 11 60.43 -68.72 60.67
CA GLN A 11 58.99 -69.01 60.66
C GLN A 11 58.14 -67.74 60.84
N ARG A 12 58.55 -66.82 61.72
CA ARG A 12 57.89 -65.52 61.88
C ARG A 12 58.00 -64.65 60.63
N LYS A 13 59.16 -64.64 59.97
CA LYS A 13 59.36 -63.94 58.69
C LYS A 13 58.48 -64.52 57.59
N ASN A 14 58.47 -65.84 57.39
CA ASN A 14 57.59 -66.47 56.41
C ASN A 14 56.10 -66.20 56.70
N GLY A 15 55.68 -66.29 57.96
CA GLY A 15 54.30 -65.98 58.34
C GLY A 15 53.93 -64.50 58.24
N ALA A 16 54.89 -63.58 58.36
CA ALA A 16 54.68 -62.15 58.11
C ALA A 16 54.61 -61.86 56.60
N GLN A 17 55.44 -62.52 55.80
CA GLN A 17 55.47 -62.38 54.35
C GLN A 17 54.18 -62.93 53.71
N LEU A 18 53.71 -64.12 54.13
CA LEU A 18 52.44 -64.68 53.67
C LEU A 18 51.25 -63.77 54.01
N ARG A 19 51.22 -63.20 55.22
CA ARG A 19 50.18 -62.23 55.60
C ARG A 19 50.23 -60.96 54.76
N ALA A 20 51.43 -60.45 54.49
CA ALA A 20 51.62 -59.29 53.62
C ALA A 20 51.17 -59.57 52.17
N GLU A 21 51.45 -60.77 51.64
CA GLU A 21 50.99 -61.20 50.31
C GLU A 21 49.45 -61.37 50.25
N GLU A 22 48.83 -61.96 51.27
CA GLU A 22 47.37 -62.05 51.37
C GLU A 22 46.71 -60.67 51.44
N GLU A 23 47.28 -59.75 52.23
CA GLU A 23 46.79 -58.38 52.36
C GLU A 23 46.98 -57.60 51.05
N ALA A 24 48.13 -57.73 50.40
CA ALA A 24 48.38 -57.17 49.06
C ALA A 24 47.39 -57.71 48.02
N ASN A 25 47.07 -59.01 48.04
CA ASN A 25 46.07 -59.61 47.17
C ASN A 25 44.65 -59.10 47.44
N LYS A 26 44.26 -58.95 48.71
CA LYS A 26 42.97 -58.34 49.10
C LYS A 26 42.85 -56.90 48.63
N VAL A 27 43.91 -56.10 48.80
CA VAL A 27 43.97 -54.71 48.32
C VAL A 27 43.89 -54.68 46.80
N LYS A 28 44.63 -55.53 46.10
CA LYS A 28 44.58 -55.64 44.64
C LYS A 28 43.18 -55.97 44.14
N LEU A 29 42.50 -56.94 44.75
CA LEU A 29 41.11 -57.31 44.41
C LEU A 29 40.11 -56.16 44.64
N ARG A 30 40.29 -55.39 45.73
CA ARG A 30 39.48 -54.18 45.98
C ARG A 30 39.72 -53.12 44.92
N LEU A 31 40.98 -52.83 44.62
CA LEU A 31 41.36 -51.87 43.58
C LEU A 31 40.84 -52.28 42.20
N THR A 32 40.84 -53.57 41.86
CA THR A 32 40.25 -54.03 40.59
C THR A 32 38.74 -53.81 40.54
N ALA A 33 38.01 -54.16 41.61
CA ALA A 33 36.56 -53.95 41.66
C ALA A 33 36.18 -52.46 41.63
N GLU A 34 36.97 -51.62 42.30
CA GLU A 34 36.79 -50.16 42.30
C GLU A 34 37.09 -49.56 40.92
N ASN A 35 38.17 -49.99 40.27
CA ASN A 35 38.50 -49.56 38.91
C ASN A 35 37.42 -49.99 37.89
N GLU A 36 36.85 -51.18 38.03
CA GLU A 36 35.72 -51.63 37.20
C GLU A 36 34.48 -50.76 37.41
N LYS A 37 34.16 -50.44 38.68
CA LYS A 37 33.06 -49.53 39.01
C LYS A 37 33.28 -48.13 38.43
N LEU A 38 34.45 -47.53 38.65
CA LEU A 38 34.80 -46.21 38.10
C LEU A 38 34.76 -46.21 36.57
N LYS A 39 35.22 -47.29 35.92
CA LYS A 39 35.12 -47.43 34.47
C LYS A 39 33.67 -47.44 33.99
N SER A 40 32.77 -48.16 34.68
CA SER A 40 31.35 -48.18 34.34
C SER A 40 30.67 -46.81 34.53
N GLU A 41 31.07 -46.08 35.56
CA GLU A 41 30.56 -44.73 35.86
C GLU A 41 31.03 -43.70 34.83
N VAL A 42 32.31 -43.75 34.46
CA VAL A 42 32.87 -42.92 33.37
C VAL A 42 32.15 -43.18 32.05
N GLU A 43 31.88 -44.44 31.71
CA GLU A 43 31.13 -44.76 30.48
C GLU A 43 29.68 -44.23 30.52
N LYS A 44 29.03 -44.26 31.68
CA LYS A 44 27.70 -43.63 31.84
C LYS A 44 27.79 -42.11 31.66
N LEU A 45 28.73 -41.45 32.33
CA LEU A 45 28.91 -39.99 32.24
C LEU A 45 29.24 -39.54 30.81
N LYS A 46 29.99 -40.33 30.04
CA LYS A 46 30.22 -40.06 28.61
C LYS A 46 28.93 -40.08 27.80
N LYS A 47 28.07 -41.09 28.01
CA LYS A 47 26.76 -41.16 27.34
C LYS A 47 25.86 -39.99 27.71
N ASP A 48 25.81 -39.64 29.00
CA ASP A 48 25.02 -38.49 29.48
C ASP A 48 25.56 -37.17 28.89
N HIS A 49 26.89 -37.03 28.75
CA HIS A 49 27.51 -35.87 28.11
C HIS A 49 27.19 -35.78 26.61
N GLU A 50 27.22 -36.91 25.89
CA GLU A 50 26.81 -36.97 24.47
C GLU A 50 25.33 -36.61 24.28
N GLU A 51 24.45 -37.06 25.19
CA GLU A 51 23.04 -36.70 25.18
C GLU A 51 22.82 -35.22 25.48
N LEU A 52 23.47 -34.69 26.52
CA LEU A 52 23.40 -33.27 26.87
C LEU A 52 23.88 -32.39 25.72
N SER A 53 25.02 -32.73 25.11
CA SER A 53 25.56 -32.02 23.93
C SER A 53 24.54 -32.00 22.78
N ARG A 54 23.85 -33.12 22.54
CA ARG A 54 22.79 -33.21 21.51
C ARG A 54 21.58 -32.33 21.84
N VAL A 55 21.14 -32.30 23.09
CA VAL A 55 20.03 -31.45 23.54
C VAL A 55 20.40 -29.97 23.45
N THR A 56 21.61 -29.59 23.89
CA THR A 56 22.12 -28.22 23.78
C THR A 56 22.13 -27.75 22.32
N LEU A 57 22.59 -28.59 21.39
CA LEU A 57 22.55 -28.26 19.96
C LEU A 57 21.11 -28.02 19.47
N LYS A 58 20.15 -28.88 19.83
CA LYS A 58 18.73 -28.71 19.46
C LYS A 58 18.14 -27.40 19.99
N VAL A 59 18.31 -27.13 21.29
CA VAL A 59 17.80 -25.91 21.92
C VAL A 59 18.42 -24.67 21.28
N ASN A 60 19.73 -24.67 20.99
CA ASN A 60 20.39 -23.56 20.30
C ASN A 60 19.81 -23.35 18.90
N THR A 61 19.57 -24.42 18.14
CA THR A 61 18.93 -24.30 16.82
C THR A 61 17.50 -23.75 16.91
N GLU A 62 16.69 -24.22 17.86
CA GLU A 62 15.34 -23.73 18.09
C GLU A 62 15.34 -22.25 18.49
N PHE A 63 16.26 -21.85 19.36
CA PHE A 63 16.43 -20.46 19.77
C PHE A 63 16.75 -19.55 18.57
N THR A 64 17.71 -19.94 17.73
CA THR A 64 18.04 -19.15 16.52
C THR A 64 16.87 -19.03 15.54
N ILE A 65 16.06 -20.10 15.41
CA ILE A 65 14.83 -20.07 14.59
C ILE A 65 13.83 -19.09 15.20
N GLN A 66 13.61 -19.13 16.52
CA GLN A 66 12.71 -18.22 17.21
C GLN A 66 13.15 -16.76 17.11
N GLU A 67 14.43 -16.47 17.22
CA GLU A 67 14.98 -15.12 17.00
C GLU A 67 14.70 -14.63 15.58
N SER A 68 14.95 -15.48 14.58
CA SER A 68 14.66 -15.13 13.17
C SER A 68 13.17 -14.87 12.94
N HIS A 69 12.30 -15.65 13.59
CA HIS A 69 10.85 -15.50 13.54
C HIS A 69 10.39 -14.19 14.18
N MET A 70 10.94 -13.87 15.36
CA MET A 70 10.67 -12.63 16.08
C MET A 70 11.09 -11.42 15.25
N ALA A 71 12.28 -11.46 14.65
CA ALA A 71 12.77 -10.40 13.77
C ALA A 71 11.85 -10.20 12.54
N ARG A 72 11.27 -11.28 12.00
CA ARG A 72 10.29 -11.20 10.91
C ARG A 72 8.98 -10.56 11.36
N LEU A 73 8.41 -10.99 12.48
CA LEU A 73 7.18 -10.40 13.04
C LEU A 73 7.34 -8.92 13.37
N LEU A 74 8.51 -8.50 13.87
CA LEU A 74 8.81 -7.09 14.10
C LEU A 74 8.80 -6.28 12.80
N ARG A 75 9.38 -6.80 11.71
CA ARG A 75 9.32 -6.14 10.39
C ARG A 75 7.89 -6.03 9.86
N GLU A 76 7.10 -7.10 9.97
CA GLU A 76 5.69 -7.11 9.56
C GLU A 76 4.86 -6.10 10.38
N ASN A 77 5.06 -6.04 11.70
CA ASN A 77 4.39 -5.07 12.56
C ASN A 77 4.76 -3.62 12.23
N MET A 78 6.02 -3.34 11.88
CA MET A 78 6.43 -2.00 11.42
C MET A 78 5.72 -1.63 10.12
N SER A 79 5.68 -2.53 9.14
CA SER A 79 4.98 -2.32 7.87
C SER A 79 3.47 -2.09 8.06
N LEU A 80 2.82 -2.88 8.92
CA LEU A 80 1.40 -2.69 9.24
C LEU A 80 1.12 -1.35 9.93
N LYS A 81 2.03 -0.89 10.80
CA LYS A 81 1.91 0.42 11.44
C LYS A 81 2.02 1.57 10.43
N GLU A 82 2.93 1.45 9.46
CA GLU A 82 3.05 2.43 8.36
C GLU A 82 1.79 2.46 7.49
N GLN A 83 1.26 1.29 7.12
CA GLN A 83 0.00 1.19 6.39
C GLN A 83 -1.16 1.81 7.17
N LEU A 84 -1.26 1.55 8.48
CA LEU A 84 -2.29 2.14 9.33
C LEU A 84 -2.21 3.67 9.36
N ASN A 85 -1.00 4.22 9.41
CA ASN A 85 -0.78 5.67 9.34
C ASN A 85 -1.22 6.25 7.99
N ASP A 86 -0.87 5.60 6.88
CA ASP A 86 -1.29 5.99 5.52
C ASP A 86 -2.84 5.95 5.37
N PHE A 87 -3.48 4.89 5.86
CA PHE A 87 -4.95 4.82 5.89
C PHE A 87 -5.57 5.92 6.76
N SER A 88 -5.01 6.20 7.94
CA SER A 88 -5.48 7.29 8.81
C SER A 88 -5.37 8.67 8.14
N PHE A 89 -4.35 8.86 7.31
CA PHE A 89 -4.15 10.09 6.53
C PHE A 89 -5.23 10.19 5.46
N LYS A 90 -5.40 9.15 4.63
CA LYS A 90 -6.43 9.10 3.58
C LYS A 90 -7.86 9.28 4.10
N LEU A 91 -8.18 8.74 5.28
CA LEU A 91 -9.49 8.90 5.91
C LEU A 91 -9.79 10.36 6.28
N ARG A 92 -8.80 11.11 6.78
CA ARG A 92 -8.96 12.55 7.09
C ARG A 92 -9.36 13.36 5.85
N PHE A 93 -8.75 13.09 4.69
CA PHE A 93 -9.13 13.75 3.44
C PHE A 93 -10.53 13.37 2.96
N ARG A 94 -11.03 12.17 3.27
CA ARG A 94 -12.38 11.75 2.88
C ARG A 94 -13.44 12.56 3.62
N ASP A 95 -13.29 12.71 4.93
CA ASP A 95 -14.24 13.51 5.73
C ASP A 95 -14.22 14.98 5.28
N ASP A 96 -13.03 15.54 5.05
CA ASP A 96 -12.88 16.89 4.52
C ASP A 96 -13.48 17.02 3.10
N MET A 97 -13.29 16.02 2.22
CA MET A 97 -13.88 16.03 0.88
C MET A 97 -15.40 16.03 0.93
N SER A 98 -16.01 15.20 1.79
CA SER A 98 -17.47 15.16 1.95
C SER A 98 -18.04 16.52 2.39
N ARG A 99 -17.34 17.20 3.32
CA ARG A 99 -17.71 18.54 3.78
C ARG A 99 -17.54 19.59 2.68
N VAL A 100 -16.44 19.52 1.93
CA VAL A 100 -16.19 20.41 0.77
C VAL A 100 -17.24 20.20 -0.31
N GLU A 101 -17.58 18.96 -0.64
CA GLU A 101 -18.63 18.63 -1.61
C GLU A 101 -19.99 19.17 -1.17
N GLU A 102 -20.34 19.03 0.11
CA GLU A 102 -21.59 19.59 0.65
C GLU A 102 -21.61 21.12 0.56
N GLN A 103 -20.50 21.80 0.91
CA GLN A 103 -20.38 23.25 0.79
C GLN A 103 -20.47 23.71 -0.66
N VAL A 104 -19.79 23.02 -1.58
CA VAL A 104 -19.87 23.30 -3.02
C VAL A 104 -21.30 23.16 -3.54
N LYS A 105 -22.03 22.11 -3.13
CA LYS A 105 -23.44 21.93 -3.51
C LYS A 105 -24.34 23.06 -2.99
N LYS A 106 -24.13 23.51 -1.76
CA LYS A 106 -24.88 24.65 -1.19
C LYS A 106 -24.64 25.93 -1.99
N GLU A 107 -23.38 26.23 -2.28
CA GLU A 107 -23.00 27.42 -3.05
C GLU A 107 -23.47 27.38 -4.50
N GLN A 108 -23.42 26.19 -5.13
CA GLN A 108 -24.01 25.96 -6.46
C GLN A 108 -25.51 26.24 -6.46
N GLY A 109 -26.25 25.80 -5.43
CA GLY A 109 -27.69 26.07 -5.31
C GLY A 109 -28.01 27.56 -5.20
N VAL A 110 -27.23 28.31 -4.41
CA VAL A 110 -27.34 29.77 -4.29
C VAL A 110 -27.03 30.46 -5.61
N THR A 111 -25.91 30.10 -6.23
CA THR A 111 -25.48 30.65 -7.54
C THR A 111 -26.50 30.37 -8.63
N ASP A 112 -27.06 29.18 -8.68
CA ASP A 112 -28.10 28.78 -9.64
C ASP A 112 -29.40 29.57 -9.43
N GLY A 113 -29.73 29.92 -8.20
CA GLY A 113 -30.82 30.83 -7.87
C GLY A 113 -30.61 32.22 -8.46
N TYR A 114 -29.46 32.85 -8.20
CA TYR A 114 -29.11 34.15 -8.76
C TYR A 114 -29.03 34.11 -10.29
N ARG A 115 -28.41 33.08 -10.86
CA ARG A 115 -28.31 32.88 -12.32
C ARG A 115 -29.69 32.85 -12.97
N ARG A 116 -30.64 32.09 -12.42
CA ARG A 116 -32.01 32.04 -12.95
C ARG A 116 -32.69 33.41 -12.94
N ARG A 117 -32.59 34.14 -11.84
CA ARG A 117 -33.20 35.48 -11.71
C ARG A 117 -32.59 36.49 -12.68
N VAL A 118 -31.26 36.48 -12.82
CA VAL A 118 -30.55 37.36 -13.76
C VAL A 118 -30.94 37.00 -15.19
N ASN A 119 -30.89 35.72 -15.58
CA ASN A 119 -31.26 35.30 -16.93
C ASN A 119 -32.70 35.68 -17.28
N GLN A 120 -33.65 35.54 -16.36
CA GLN A 120 -35.05 35.95 -16.59
C GLN A 120 -35.18 37.47 -16.85
N LEU A 121 -34.47 38.29 -16.08
CA LEU A 121 -34.47 39.74 -16.25
C LEU A 121 -33.79 40.15 -17.57
N THR A 122 -32.66 39.52 -17.89
CA THR A 122 -31.94 39.76 -19.15
C THR A 122 -32.79 39.35 -20.34
N GLU A 123 -33.40 38.16 -20.31
CA GLU A 123 -34.26 37.67 -21.39
C GLU A 123 -35.46 38.59 -21.61
N PHE A 124 -36.09 39.08 -20.53
CA PHE A 124 -37.17 40.07 -20.63
C PHE A 124 -36.70 41.36 -21.30
N HIS A 125 -35.53 41.88 -20.89
CA HIS A 125 -34.97 43.10 -21.44
C HIS A 125 -34.60 42.94 -22.92
N VAL A 126 -33.97 41.82 -23.29
CA VAL A 126 -33.59 41.50 -24.67
C VAL A 126 -34.83 41.38 -25.55
N LYS A 127 -35.87 40.65 -25.10
CA LYS A 127 -37.13 40.53 -25.86
C LYS A 127 -37.77 41.90 -26.10
N SER A 128 -37.84 42.74 -25.09
CA SER A 128 -38.40 44.10 -25.23
C SER A 128 -37.60 44.95 -26.22
N GLN A 129 -36.27 44.83 -26.24
CA GLN A 129 -35.42 45.53 -27.22
C GLN A 129 -35.55 44.97 -28.64
N GLU A 130 -35.66 43.65 -28.79
CA GLU A 130 -35.89 43.00 -30.09
C GLU A 130 -37.25 43.40 -30.67
N GLU A 131 -38.29 43.50 -29.84
CA GLU A 131 -39.60 44.01 -30.24
C GLU A 131 -39.54 45.47 -30.73
N GLN A 132 -38.76 46.32 -30.06
CA GLN A 132 -38.54 47.71 -30.49
C GLN A 132 -37.73 47.80 -31.79
N ARG A 133 -36.74 46.92 -31.98
CA ARG A 133 -35.89 46.89 -33.17
C ARG A 133 -36.57 46.27 -34.39
N GLY A 134 -37.48 45.31 -34.18
CA GLY A 134 -38.16 44.55 -35.23
C GLY A 134 -37.36 43.38 -35.81
N GLU A 135 -36.16 43.12 -35.30
CA GLU A 135 -35.33 41.97 -35.68
C GLU A 135 -34.52 41.44 -34.48
N PRO A 136 -34.21 40.13 -34.44
CA PRO A 136 -33.36 39.56 -33.40
C PRO A 136 -31.96 40.17 -33.40
N PHE A 137 -31.32 40.21 -32.22
CA PHE A 137 -29.92 40.62 -32.19
C PHE A 137 -29.02 39.64 -32.96
N PRO A 138 -27.99 40.13 -33.69
CA PRO A 138 -27.09 39.26 -34.46
C PRO A 138 -26.41 38.17 -33.61
N TRP A 139 -26.10 38.46 -32.35
CA TRP A 139 -25.49 37.49 -31.43
C TRP A 139 -26.46 36.39 -30.95
N ARG A 140 -27.76 36.48 -31.29
CA ARG A 140 -28.79 35.44 -31.01
C ARG A 140 -28.97 34.44 -32.14
N THR A 141 -28.42 34.71 -33.32
CA THR A 141 -28.63 33.89 -34.51
C THR A 141 -27.30 33.41 -35.08
N CYS A 142 -27.33 32.27 -35.77
CA CYS A 142 -26.17 31.79 -36.50
C CYS A 142 -25.97 32.64 -37.77
N GLU A 143 -24.81 33.25 -37.93
CA GLU A 143 -24.49 34.08 -39.12
C GLU A 143 -24.48 33.30 -40.45
N ILE A 144 -24.55 31.96 -40.40
CA ILE A 144 -24.58 31.12 -41.61
C ILE A 144 -26.00 30.74 -42.01
N CYS A 145 -26.83 30.30 -41.07
CA CYS A 145 -28.17 29.80 -41.37
C CYS A 145 -29.30 30.72 -40.89
N ALA A 146 -28.98 31.83 -40.22
CA ALA A 146 -29.90 32.77 -39.59
C ALA A 146 -30.86 32.17 -38.54
N CYS A 147 -30.73 30.89 -38.20
CA CYS A 147 -31.52 30.26 -37.14
C CYS A 147 -31.10 30.79 -35.76
N LYS A 148 -32.08 31.00 -34.89
CA LYS A 148 -31.86 31.36 -33.48
C LYS A 148 -31.10 30.24 -32.76
N PHE A 149 -30.18 30.63 -31.89
CA PHE A 149 -29.48 29.69 -31.02
C PHE A 149 -30.39 29.19 -29.91
N GLU A 150 -30.32 27.89 -29.62
CA GLU A 150 -31.12 27.24 -28.59
C GLU A 150 -30.28 26.25 -27.79
N GLY A 151 -30.60 26.07 -26.52
CA GLY A 151 -29.83 25.23 -25.61
C GLY A 151 -30.20 23.75 -25.66
N GLU A 152 -31.42 23.43 -26.11
CA GLU A 152 -32.08 22.12 -25.98
C GLU A 152 -32.03 21.33 -27.28
N THR A 153 -32.10 22.01 -28.43
CA THR A 153 -32.02 21.41 -29.76
C THR A 153 -30.56 21.28 -30.18
N MET A 154 -30.16 20.08 -30.60
CA MET A 154 -28.76 19.79 -30.92
C MET A 154 -28.25 20.71 -32.03
N ASP A 155 -29.00 20.90 -33.12
CA ASP A 155 -28.55 21.63 -34.32
C ASP A 155 -28.42 23.13 -34.11
N GLN A 156 -29.33 23.75 -33.34
CA GLN A 156 -29.27 25.17 -33.01
C GLN A 156 -28.32 25.46 -31.84
N THR A 157 -27.68 24.45 -31.24
CA THR A 157 -26.82 24.72 -30.09
C THR A 157 -25.56 25.50 -30.50
N PRO A 158 -25.30 26.68 -29.91
CA PRO A 158 -24.13 27.49 -30.26
C PRO A 158 -22.84 26.84 -29.77
N ARG A 159 -21.84 26.73 -30.64
CA ARG A 159 -20.52 26.17 -30.41
C ARG A 159 -19.44 27.19 -30.70
N VAL A 160 -18.47 27.29 -29.81
CA VAL A 160 -17.31 28.19 -29.92
C VAL A 160 -16.17 27.45 -30.59
N LEU A 161 -15.65 28.02 -31.68
CA LEU A 161 -14.46 27.52 -32.36
C LEU A 161 -13.19 27.99 -31.62
N GLY A 162 -12.03 27.42 -31.93
CA GLY A 162 -10.74 27.79 -31.31
C GLY A 162 -10.30 29.24 -31.54
N CYS A 163 -10.96 29.95 -32.46
CA CYS A 163 -10.76 31.39 -32.70
C CYS A 163 -11.76 32.29 -31.93
N GLY A 164 -12.70 31.72 -31.18
CA GLY A 164 -13.73 32.46 -30.44
C GLY A 164 -15.04 32.71 -31.19
N HIS A 165 -15.07 32.58 -32.52
CA HIS A 165 -16.33 32.70 -33.27
C HIS A 165 -17.33 31.59 -32.93
N THR A 166 -18.62 31.92 -32.98
CA THR A 166 -19.71 31.03 -32.60
C THR A 166 -20.55 30.63 -33.80
N MET A 167 -20.91 29.35 -33.90
CA MET A 167 -21.81 28.81 -34.93
C MET A 167 -22.74 27.76 -34.32
N CYS A 168 -23.89 27.52 -34.93
CA CYS A 168 -24.76 26.44 -34.47
C CYS A 168 -24.14 25.08 -34.81
N MET A 169 -24.43 24.03 -34.02
CA MET A 169 -23.92 22.68 -34.26
C MET A 169 -24.24 22.19 -35.66
N GLY A 170 -25.45 22.45 -36.17
CA GLY A 170 -25.86 22.04 -37.51
C GLY A 170 -24.99 22.67 -38.61
N CYS A 171 -24.54 23.92 -38.43
CA CYS A 171 -23.58 24.53 -39.34
C CYS A 171 -22.16 23.98 -39.15
N VAL A 172 -21.75 23.68 -37.92
CA VAL A 172 -20.45 23.04 -37.64
C VAL A 172 -20.36 21.67 -38.33
N GLN A 173 -21.39 20.84 -38.21
CA GLN A 173 -21.46 19.51 -38.83
C GLN A 173 -21.36 19.57 -40.36
N LYS A 174 -21.81 20.66 -40.99
CA LYS A 174 -21.72 20.85 -42.45
C LYS A 174 -20.32 21.22 -42.94
N ILE A 175 -19.46 21.77 -42.08
CA ILE A 175 -18.14 22.30 -42.48
C ILE A 175 -16.95 21.56 -41.85
N VAL A 176 -17.21 20.59 -40.97
CA VAL A 176 -16.17 19.78 -40.34
C VAL A 176 -15.43 18.97 -41.41
N GLY A 177 -14.11 19.06 -41.42
CA GLY A 177 -13.22 18.22 -42.23
C GLY A 177 -12.72 17.00 -41.47
N GLN A 178 -11.65 16.37 -41.96
CA GLN A 178 -11.00 15.25 -41.28
C GLN A 178 -10.25 15.76 -40.02
N GLY A 179 -10.95 15.84 -38.89
CA GLY A 179 -10.36 16.19 -37.58
C GLY A 179 -10.09 17.68 -37.37
N TYR A 180 -10.60 18.57 -38.23
CA TYR A 180 -10.49 20.02 -38.07
C TYR A 180 -11.71 20.79 -38.60
N ILE A 181 -11.91 22.01 -38.10
CA ILE A 181 -12.86 22.99 -38.64
C ILE A 181 -12.07 24.23 -39.05
N LYS A 182 -12.21 24.67 -40.30
CA LYS A 182 -11.72 25.98 -40.74
C LYS A 182 -12.82 27.01 -40.50
N CYS A 183 -12.57 28.00 -39.65
CA CYS A 183 -13.57 29.02 -39.33
C CYS A 183 -14.00 29.77 -40.61
N PRO A 184 -15.30 29.86 -40.92
CA PRO A 184 -15.76 30.55 -42.13
C PRO A 184 -15.59 32.07 -42.07
N PHE A 185 -15.44 32.63 -40.86
CA PHE A 185 -15.32 34.08 -40.64
C PHE A 185 -13.86 34.57 -40.72
N CYS A 186 -12.95 33.93 -39.97
CA CYS A 186 -11.54 34.35 -39.88
C CYS A 186 -10.52 33.35 -40.44
N ARG A 187 -10.97 32.20 -40.97
CA ARG A 187 -10.13 31.15 -41.59
C ARG A 187 -9.16 30.42 -40.64
N ILE A 188 -9.12 30.78 -39.36
CA ILE A 188 -8.35 30.08 -38.32
C ILE A 188 -8.89 28.65 -38.15
N VAL A 189 -7.97 27.69 -38.04
CA VAL A 189 -8.28 26.26 -37.94
C VAL A 189 -8.43 25.85 -36.47
N THR A 190 -9.55 25.22 -36.15
CA THR A 190 -9.78 24.54 -34.87
C THR A 190 -9.51 23.04 -35.05
N LYS A 191 -8.48 22.51 -34.40
CA LYS A 191 -8.19 21.07 -34.40
C LYS A 191 -9.13 20.37 -33.42
N ILE A 192 -9.75 19.28 -33.86
CA ILE A 192 -10.66 18.45 -33.06
C ILE A 192 -10.01 17.09 -32.73
N GLY A 193 -9.19 16.55 -33.63
CA GLY A 193 -8.60 15.22 -33.45
C GLY A 193 -9.68 14.13 -33.37
N THR A 194 -9.63 13.32 -32.31
CA THR A 194 -10.62 12.25 -32.02
C THR A 194 -11.78 12.71 -31.14
N THR A 195 -11.81 13.98 -30.74
CA THR A 195 -12.86 14.50 -29.85
C THR A 195 -14.20 14.58 -30.58
N PRO A 196 -15.32 14.11 -30.00
CA PRO A 196 -16.64 14.29 -30.60
C PRO A 196 -16.99 15.76 -30.80
N LEU A 197 -17.66 16.10 -31.91
CA LEU A 197 -18.07 17.50 -32.19
C LEU A 197 -18.93 18.11 -31.10
N ASN A 198 -19.74 17.29 -30.43
CA ASN A 198 -20.57 17.72 -29.31
C ASN A 198 -19.78 18.30 -28.13
N ASN A 199 -18.48 17.97 -28.02
CA ASN A 199 -17.57 18.45 -26.98
C ASN A 199 -16.94 19.80 -27.32
N LEU A 200 -17.19 20.37 -28.51
CA LEU A 200 -16.86 21.78 -28.74
C LEU A 200 -17.57 22.62 -27.67
N PRO A 201 -16.92 23.65 -27.09
CA PRO A 201 -17.51 24.42 -26.01
C PRO A 201 -18.86 25.03 -26.41
N LYS A 202 -19.88 24.84 -25.57
CA LYS A 202 -21.17 25.51 -25.72
C LYS A 202 -21.01 26.99 -25.36
N ASN A 203 -21.51 27.89 -26.21
CA ASN A 203 -21.56 29.30 -25.84
C ASN A 203 -22.78 29.55 -24.94
N TYR A 204 -22.60 29.44 -23.62
CA TYR A 204 -23.68 29.72 -22.67
C TYR A 204 -24.04 31.21 -22.58
N ILE A 205 -23.16 32.12 -22.98
CA ILE A 205 -23.41 33.56 -22.91
C ILE A 205 -24.60 33.92 -23.80
N VAL A 206 -24.59 33.48 -25.07
CA VAL A 206 -25.69 33.78 -26.01
C VAL A 206 -27.01 33.06 -25.65
N LEU A 207 -26.94 31.98 -24.86
CA LEU A 207 -28.10 31.22 -24.38
C LEU A 207 -28.71 31.81 -23.11
N ASN A 208 -27.90 32.47 -22.27
CA ASN A 208 -28.30 33.02 -20.99
C ASN A 208 -28.63 34.52 -21.05
N MET A 209 -28.67 35.09 -22.25
CA MET A 209 -29.06 36.46 -22.55
C MET A 209 -30.49 36.52 -23.12
#